data_AF-A0A3N6WYQ0-F1
#
_entry.id   AF-A0A3N6WYQ0-F1
#
_cell.length_a   1.000
_cell.length_b   1.000
_cell.length_c   1.000
_cell.angle_alpha   90.00
_cell.angle_beta   90.00
_cell.angle_gamma   90.00
#
_symmetry.space_group_name_H-M   'P 1'
#
loop_
_entity.id
_entity.type
_entity.pdbx_description
1 polymer ?
#
loop_
_entity_poly.entity_id
_entity_poly.type
_entity_poly.pdbx_seq_one_letter_code
_entity_poly.pdbx_strand_id
1 'polypeptide(L)'
;MTSTVQETCPRWCERDHATDDPPESRFHEQVLADFPAVVGHRPDLADPPVGLAEDVVVRRVRYFHAPQTWLVIEEAEDAARHLVLSLDAAAPLMSALQLVTRDGG
;
A
#
# COMPACT_ATOMS: atom_id res chain seq x y z
N MET A 1 -5.06 23.75 27.02
CA MET A 1 -5.00 24.11 25.59
C MET A 1 -3.85 23.33 24.98
N THR A 2 -4.16 22.14 24.47
CA THR A 2 -3.15 21.21 23.95
C THR A 2 -2.85 21.64 22.51
N SER A 3 -1.66 22.20 22.28
CA SER A 3 -1.20 22.56 20.94
C SER A 3 -1.09 21.30 20.09
N THR A 4 -1.96 21.13 19.11
CA THR A 4 -1.82 20.13 18.06
C THR A 4 -0.68 20.56 17.15
N VAL A 5 0.41 19.79 17.16
CA VAL A 5 1.49 19.91 16.16
C VAL A 5 0.83 19.76 14.79
N GLN A 6 0.81 20.84 14.00
CA GLN A 6 0.51 20.77 12.58
C GLN A 6 1.67 20.02 11.92
N GLU A 7 1.55 18.70 11.79
CA GLU A 7 2.50 17.95 10.98
C GLU A 7 2.43 18.47 9.55
N THR A 8 3.59 18.83 9.00
CA THR A 8 3.65 19.38 7.65
C THR A 8 3.42 18.27 6.64
N CYS A 9 2.45 18.49 5.76
CA CYS A 9 2.11 17.54 4.69
C CYS A 9 3.35 17.27 3.81
N PRO A 10 3.75 15.99 3.61
CA PRO A 10 4.83 15.65 2.71
C PRO A 10 4.52 16.07 1.28
N ARG A 11 5.57 16.43 0.51
CA ARG A 11 5.43 16.83 -0.90
C ARG A 11 4.83 15.76 -1.81
N TRP A 12 4.88 14.50 -1.40
CA TRP A 12 4.33 13.38 -2.16
C TRP A 12 2.87 13.12 -1.84
N CYS A 13 2.30 13.73 -0.79
CA CYS A 13 0.92 13.46 -0.40
C CYS A 13 -0.05 14.03 -1.44
N GLU A 14 -0.97 13.18 -1.90
CA GLU A 14 -2.03 13.49 -2.86
C GLU A 14 -3.41 13.59 -2.19
N ARG A 15 -3.49 13.24 -0.90
CA ARG A 15 -4.71 13.31 -0.10
C ARG A 15 -5.02 14.73 0.34
N ASP A 16 -6.29 15.12 0.21
CA ASP A 16 -6.82 16.33 0.81
C ASP A 16 -7.00 16.15 2.32
N HIS A 17 -6.55 17.14 3.10
CA HIS A 17 -6.63 17.13 4.56
C HIS A 17 -7.53 18.25 5.06
N ALA A 18 -8.47 17.92 5.94
CA ALA A 18 -9.27 18.88 6.67
C ALA A 18 -8.74 19.06 8.10
N THR A 19 -8.96 20.23 8.69
CA THR A 19 -8.48 20.52 10.06
C THR A 19 -9.20 19.66 11.10
N ASP A 20 -10.41 19.22 10.78
CA ASP A 20 -11.33 18.45 11.61
C ASP A 20 -11.37 16.96 11.23
N ASP A 21 -10.45 16.48 10.39
CA ASP A 21 -10.34 15.04 10.06
C ASP A 21 -10.31 14.21 11.36
N PRO A 22 -11.13 13.15 11.46
CA PRO A 22 -11.11 12.28 12.63
C PRO A 22 -9.79 11.51 12.68
N PRO A 23 -9.34 11.06 13.87
CA PRO A 23 -8.01 10.45 14.05
C PRO A 23 -7.68 9.33 13.06
N GLU A 24 -8.65 8.47 12.73
CA GLU A 24 -8.52 7.36 11.78
C GLU A 24 -8.28 7.81 10.33
N SER A 25 -8.63 9.05 9.99
CA SER A 25 -8.45 9.64 8.66
C SER A 25 -7.17 10.49 8.55
N ARG A 26 -6.39 10.61 9.64
CA ARG A 26 -5.16 11.42 9.70
C ARG A 26 -3.94 10.63 9.22
N PHE A 27 -3.85 10.44 7.91
CA PHE A 27 -2.70 9.85 7.26
C PHE A 27 -2.45 10.45 5.88
N HIS A 28 -1.18 10.64 5.54
CA HIS A 28 -0.76 11.03 4.20
C HIS A 28 -0.78 9.82 3.27
N GLU A 29 -1.13 10.05 2.00
CA GLU A 29 -1.31 8.99 1.01
C GLU A 29 -0.88 9.44 -0.38
N GLN A 30 -0.36 8.50 -1.16
CA GLN A 30 -0.10 8.62 -2.60
C GLN A 30 -0.35 7.29 -3.29
N VAL A 31 -0.98 7.31 -4.46
CA VAL A 31 -1.08 6.13 -5.33
C VAL A 31 0.18 6.03 -6.18
N LEU A 32 0.90 4.91 -6.06
CA LEU A 32 2.15 4.67 -6.80
C LEU A 32 1.92 3.87 -8.09
N ALA A 33 0.98 2.93 -8.06
CA ALA A 33 0.65 2.09 -9.19
C ALA A 33 -0.76 1.52 -9.06
N ASP A 34 -1.33 1.19 -10.21
CA ASP A 34 -2.59 0.46 -10.38
C ASP A 34 -2.39 -0.52 -11.54
N PHE A 35 -2.66 -1.80 -11.32
CA PHE A 35 -2.50 -2.84 -12.34
C PHE A 35 -3.38 -4.06 -12.06
N PRO A 36 -3.77 -4.81 -13.11
CA PRO A 36 -4.49 -6.06 -12.94
C PRO A 36 -3.57 -7.14 -12.35
N ALA A 37 -4.03 -7.82 -11.30
CA ALA A 37 -3.34 -8.96 -10.71
C ALA A 37 -4.33 -9.99 -10.16
N VAL A 38 -3.87 -11.23 -9.98
CA VAL A 38 -4.67 -12.27 -9.32
C VAL A 38 -4.35 -12.28 -7.83
N VAL A 39 -5.33 -11.96 -7.00
CA VAL A 39 -5.21 -12.01 -5.53
C VAL A 39 -5.64 -13.38 -5.03
N GLY A 40 -4.70 -14.31 -4.96
CA GLY A 40 -4.95 -15.69 -4.55
C GLY A 40 -4.91 -15.93 -3.03
N HIS A 41 -5.49 -17.04 -2.61
CA HIS A 41 -5.40 -17.63 -1.26
C HIS A 41 -4.40 -18.78 -1.24
N ARG A 42 -3.97 -19.22 -0.06
CA ARG A 42 -3.03 -20.35 0.08
C ARG A 42 -3.46 -21.64 -0.66
N PRO A 43 -4.76 -22.02 -0.71
CA PRO A 43 -5.21 -23.17 -1.50
C PRO A 43 -4.93 -23.05 -3.00
N ASP A 44 -4.89 -21.83 -3.54
CA ASP A 44 -4.67 -21.56 -4.97
C ASP A 44 -3.23 -21.87 -5.43
N LEU A 45 -2.33 -22.18 -4.49
CA LEU A 45 -1.01 -22.71 -4.79
C LEU A 45 -1.04 -24.17 -5.27
N ALA A 46 -2.08 -24.92 -4.93
CA ALA A 46 -2.26 -26.32 -5.33
C ALA A 46 -3.03 -26.46 -6.65
N ASP A 47 -3.96 -25.53 -6.90
CA ASP A 47 -4.72 -25.42 -8.14
C ASP A 47 -4.71 -23.95 -8.58
N PRO A 48 -3.97 -23.58 -9.63
CA PRO A 48 -3.77 -22.19 -10.00
C PRO A 48 -5.12 -21.51 -10.23
N PRO A 49 -5.30 -20.29 -9.71
CA PRO A 49 -6.58 -19.61 -9.77
C PRO A 49 -6.92 -19.33 -11.24
N VAL A 50 -7.97 -19.99 -11.74
CA VAL A 50 -8.57 -19.70 -13.05
C VAL A 50 -9.56 -18.54 -12.86
N GLY A 51 -9.03 -17.37 -12.51
CA GLY A 51 -9.80 -16.18 -12.15
C GLY A 51 -9.56 -15.00 -13.08
N LEU A 52 -10.52 -14.07 -13.11
CA LEU A 52 -10.32 -12.75 -13.70
C LEU A 52 -9.37 -11.96 -12.79
N ALA A 53 -8.40 -11.26 -13.38
CA ALA A 53 -7.54 -10.36 -12.62
C ALA A 53 -8.40 -9.27 -11.97
N GLU A 54 -8.14 -9.00 -10.70
CA GLU A 54 -8.69 -7.88 -9.94
C GLU A 54 -7.75 -6.68 -10.08
N ASP A 55 -8.31 -5.47 -10.04
CA ASP A 55 -7.48 -4.26 -10.02
C ASP A 55 -6.82 -4.12 -8.64
N VAL A 56 -5.50 -4.03 -8.63
CA VAL A 56 -4.68 -3.91 -7.42
C VAL A 56 -4.00 -2.55 -7.40
N VAL A 57 -4.11 -1.86 -6.27
CA VAL A 57 -3.51 -0.55 -6.05
C VAL A 57 -2.33 -0.68 -5.10
N VAL A 58 -1.22 -0.02 -5.44
CA VAL A 58 -0.07 0.17 -4.57
C VAL A 58 -0.05 1.59 -4.06
N ARG A 59 -0.16 1.75 -2.74
CA ARG A 59 -0.18 3.04 -2.07
C ARG A 59 1.03 3.23 -1.18
N ARG A 60 1.49 4.47 -1.08
CA ARG A 60 2.41 4.92 -0.03
C ARG A 60 1.59 5.62 1.05
N VAL A 61 1.73 5.19 2.30
CA VAL A 61 0.96 5.73 3.43
C VAL A 61 1.89 6.22 4.55
N ARG A 62 1.55 7.33 5.21
CA ARG A 62 2.16 7.74 6.49
C ARG A 62 1.13 8.31 7.46
N TYR A 63 0.88 7.64 8.58
CA TYR A 63 0.04 8.16 9.68
C TYR A 63 0.71 9.32 10.41
N PHE A 64 -0.09 10.30 10.86
CA PHE A 64 0.42 11.53 11.51
C PHE A 64 1.16 11.29 12.84
N HIS A 65 0.98 10.12 13.44
CA HIS A 65 1.59 9.79 14.74
C HIS A 65 2.74 8.80 14.62
N ALA A 66 3.07 8.39 13.40
CA ALA A 66 3.96 7.29 13.19
C ALA A 66 5.14 7.73 12.30
N PRO A 67 6.39 7.50 12.73
CA PRO A 67 7.57 8.02 12.06
C PRO A 67 7.90 7.29 10.76
N GLN A 68 7.30 6.11 10.56
CA GLN A 68 7.55 5.24 9.43
C GLN A 68 6.63 5.56 8.26
N THR A 69 6.98 5.06 7.08
CA THR A 69 6.13 5.08 5.90
C THR A 69 5.87 3.64 5.51
N TRP A 70 4.66 3.36 5.06
CA TRP A 70 4.21 2.04 4.65
C TRP A 70 3.95 2.00 3.15
N LEU A 71 4.15 0.83 2.56
CA LEU A 71 3.55 0.44 1.30
C LEU A 71 2.34 -0.44 1.60
N VAL A 72 1.22 -0.12 0.99
CA VAL A 72 -0.01 -0.91 1.05
C VAL A 72 -0.27 -1.42 -0.36
N ILE A 73 -0.48 -2.72 -0.49
CA ILE A 73 -0.88 -3.37 -1.74
C ILE A 73 -2.24 -4.03 -1.47
N GLU A 74 -3.28 -3.61 -2.15
CA GLU A 74 -4.66 -4.02 -1.84
C GLU A 74 -5.55 -4.08 -3.09
N GLU A 75 -6.63 -4.83 -2.99
CA GLU A 75 -7.73 -4.81 -3.97
C GLU A 75 -8.35 -3.40 -4.03
N ALA A 76 -8.58 -2.87 -5.24
CA ALA A 76 -9.09 -1.51 -5.45
C ALA A 76 -10.51 -1.29 -4.91
N GLU A 77 -11.38 -2.31 -5.00
CA GLU A 77 -12.81 -2.17 -4.69
C GLU A 77 -13.15 -2.43 -3.21
N ASP A 78 -12.66 -3.52 -2.61
CA ASP A 78 -13.06 -3.96 -1.27
C ASP A 78 -11.95 -3.80 -0.22
N ALA A 79 -10.68 -3.61 -0.62
CA ALA A 79 -9.49 -3.52 0.25
C ALA A 79 -9.41 -4.59 1.38
N ALA A 80 -10.22 -5.65 1.30
CA ALA A 80 -10.37 -6.67 2.32
C ALA A 80 -9.12 -7.55 2.42
N ARG A 81 -8.42 -7.73 1.30
CA ARG A 81 -7.10 -8.35 1.24
C ARG A 81 -6.07 -7.28 0.95
N HIS A 82 -5.14 -7.14 1.87
CA HIS A 82 -4.05 -6.19 1.75
C HIS A 82 -2.76 -6.75 2.33
N LEU A 83 -1.65 -6.32 1.74
CA LEU A 83 -0.31 -6.49 2.26
C LEU A 83 0.22 -5.12 2.67
N VAL A 84 0.52 -4.96 3.96
CA VAL A 84 1.14 -3.74 4.49
C VAL A 84 2.61 -4.04 4.82
N LEU A 85 3.51 -3.25 4.25
CA LEU A 85 4.95 -3.38 4.42
C LEU A 85 5.52 -2.06 4.93
N SER A 86 6.48 -2.10 5.85
CA SER A 86 7.33 -0.93 6.05
C SER A 86 8.21 -0.71 4.81
N LEU A 87 8.64 0.53 4.56
CA LEU A 87 9.59 0.79 3.46
C LEU A 87 10.88 -0.04 3.57
N ASP A 88 11.36 -0.28 4.79
CA ASP A 88 12.56 -1.11 5.02
C ASP A 88 12.34 -2.56 4.57
N ALA A 89 11.12 -3.08 4.74
CA ALA A 89 10.73 -4.42 4.28
C ALA A 89 10.47 -4.49 2.76
N ALA A 90 10.38 -3.36 2.07
CA ALA A 90 10.17 -3.31 0.62
C ALA A 90 11.41 -3.76 -0.18
N ALA A 91 12.61 -3.54 0.36
CA ALA A 91 13.86 -3.89 -0.34
C ALA A 91 14.02 -5.41 -0.57
N PRO A 92 13.79 -6.29 0.43
CA PRO A 92 13.74 -7.73 0.20
C PRO A 92 12.68 -8.16 -0.83
N LEU A 93 11.48 -7.56 -0.80
CA LEU A 93 10.42 -7.85 -1.77
C LEU A 93 10.87 -7.49 -3.20
N MET A 94 11.40 -6.28 -3.39
CA MET A 94 11.92 -5.84 -4.69
C MET A 94 13.03 -6.77 -5.20
N SER A 95 13.91 -7.22 -4.31
CA SER A 95 14.98 -8.16 -4.67
C SER A 95 14.42 -9.51 -5.15
N ALA A 96 13.38 -10.04 -4.48
CA ALA A 96 12.71 -11.27 -4.87
C ALA A 96 12.00 -11.14 -6.23
N LEU A 97 11.28 -10.03 -6.46
CA LEU A 97 10.61 -9.76 -7.74
C LEU A 97 11.62 -9.62 -8.89
N GLN A 98 12.75 -8.96 -8.65
CA GLN A 98 13.83 -8.82 -9.63
C GLN A 98 14.53 -10.14 -9.97
N LEU A 99 14.53 -11.12 -9.06
CA LEU A 99 15.11 -12.44 -9.34
C LEU A 99 14.24 -13.19 -10.36
N VAL A 100 12.93 -13.27 -10.09
CA VAL A 100 11.98 -13.99 -10.95
C VAL A 100 11.87 -13.36 -12.34
N THR A 101 11.88 -12.03 -12.43
CA THR A 101 11.80 -11.32 -13.72
C THR A 101 13.05 -11.43 -14.57
N ARG A 102 14.22 -11.72 -13.97
CA ARG A 102 15.47 -11.96 -14.70
C ARG A 102 15.60 -13.40 -15.18
N ASP A 103 15.12 -14.36 -14.40
CA ASP A 103 15.18 -15.78 -14.76
C ASP A 103 14.11 -16.19 -15.80
N GLY A 104 13.05 -15.38 -15.95
CA GLY A 104 11.97 -15.59 -16.91
C GLY A 104 12.11 -14.82 -18.24
N GLY A 105 13.26 -14.17 -18.48
CA GLY A 105 13.57 -13.43 -19.71
C GLY A 105 14.32 -14.25 -20.75
#